data_AF-A0A0J6F533-F1
#
_entry.id   AF-A0A0J6F533-F1
#
_cell.length_a   1.000
_cell.length_b   1.000
_cell.length_c   1.000
_cell.angle_alpha   90.00
_cell.angle_beta   90.00
_cell.angle_gamma   90.00
#
_symmetry.space_group_name_H-M   'P 1'
#
loop_
_entity.id
_entity.type
_entity.pdbx_description
1 polymer ?
#
loop_
_entity_poly.entity_id
_entity_poly.type
_entity_poly.pdbx_seq_one_letter_code
_entity_poly.pdbx_strand_id
1 'polypeptide(L)'
;MDPDTQGSYQAPKWTLKEENFLVVNAMDPNVSNDWLLKNLPGGNARSINSISGHFNDMRLKGRLSRNWRAKHWNHDKPWTIEEDAEILLWNVSGRAFIDTEKFCANDRAGGAVLEREKYLCQDRGLVETVTRIEERLRLILLEHDMINAEADRVMIRQAAIEVRREEKNGIDEIYTAIRDSLKAREVEEPGHDDENDKGKGRAC
;
A
#
# COMPACT_ATOMS: atom_id res chain seq x y z
N MET A 1 -32.29 -46.93 1.20
CA MET A 1 -31.92 -45.75 2.01
C MET A 1 -30.42 -45.61 1.87
N ASP A 2 -29.97 -44.74 0.97
CA ASP A 2 -28.55 -44.43 0.82
C ASP A 2 -28.23 -43.17 1.62
N PRO A 3 -27.22 -43.18 2.50
CA PRO A 3 -26.85 -42.02 3.28
C PRO A 3 -25.96 -41.09 2.43
N ASP A 4 -26.43 -39.85 2.30
CA ASP A 4 -25.68 -38.61 2.12
C ASP A 4 -24.20 -38.73 1.72
N THR A 5 -23.94 -38.65 0.41
CA THR A 5 -22.66 -38.15 -0.07
C THR A 5 -22.69 -36.63 0.04
N GLN A 6 -22.31 -36.10 1.21
CA GLN A 6 -22.00 -34.69 1.38
C GLN A 6 -20.86 -34.33 0.42
N GLY A 7 -21.20 -33.80 -0.76
CA GLY A 7 -20.24 -33.14 -1.63
C GLY A 7 -19.59 -32.01 -0.84
N SER A 8 -18.27 -32.05 -0.68
CA SER A 8 -17.53 -30.96 -0.05
C SER A 8 -17.68 -29.73 -0.93
N TYR A 9 -18.55 -28.81 -0.52
CA TYR A 9 -18.68 -27.51 -1.17
C TYR A 9 -17.38 -26.75 -0.94
N GLN A 10 -16.44 -26.85 -1.90
CA GLN A 10 -15.27 -25.99 -1.90
C GLN A 10 -15.74 -24.58 -2.25
N ALA A 11 -15.63 -23.67 -1.27
CA ALA A 11 -15.87 -22.26 -1.53
C ALA A 11 -14.95 -21.81 -2.70
N PRO A 12 -15.45 -20.97 -3.63
CA PRO A 12 -14.64 -20.46 -4.73
C PRO A 12 -13.35 -19.80 -4.22
N LYS A 13 -12.23 -19.97 -4.91
CA LYS A 13 -10.98 -19.26 -4.55
C LYS A 13 -11.17 -17.74 -4.70
N TRP A 14 -10.54 -16.96 -3.84
CA TRP A 14 -10.49 -15.51 -3.98
C TRP A 14 -9.66 -15.11 -5.18
N THR A 15 -10.22 -14.28 -6.06
CA THR A 15 -9.47 -13.69 -7.16
C THR A 15 -8.64 -12.51 -6.65
N LEU A 16 -7.56 -12.19 -7.36
CA LEU A 16 -6.73 -11.02 -7.03
C LEU A 16 -7.56 -9.72 -7.05
N LYS A 17 -8.50 -9.60 -7.99
CA LYS A 17 -9.40 -8.45 -8.09
C LYS A 17 -10.31 -8.31 -6.87
N GLU A 18 -10.90 -9.40 -6.39
CA GLU A 18 -11.71 -9.38 -5.16
C GLU A 18 -10.86 -9.06 -3.93
N GLU A 19 -9.68 -9.66 -3.80
CA GLU A 19 -8.80 -9.45 -2.65
C GLU A 19 -8.32 -7.99 -2.57
N ASN A 20 -7.84 -7.43 -3.69
CA ASN A 20 -7.44 -6.02 -3.78
C ASN A 20 -8.59 -5.09 -3.43
N PHE A 21 -9.79 -5.36 -3.98
CA PHE A 21 -10.98 -4.61 -3.65
C PHE A 21 -11.27 -4.63 -2.15
N LEU A 22 -11.19 -5.80 -1.50
CA LEU A 22 -11.43 -5.93 -0.08
C LEU A 22 -10.43 -5.15 0.75
N VAL A 23 -9.12 -5.32 0.51
CA VAL A 23 -8.09 -4.71 1.36
C VAL A 23 -8.07 -3.19 1.23
N VAL A 24 -8.23 -2.66 0.01
CA VAL A 24 -8.24 -1.21 -0.24
C VAL A 24 -9.47 -0.56 0.38
N ASN A 25 -10.67 -1.08 0.10
CA ASN A 25 -11.90 -0.46 0.63
C ASN A 25 -12.02 -0.62 2.15
N ALA A 26 -11.47 -1.70 2.72
CA ALA A 26 -11.49 -1.91 4.16
C ALA A 26 -10.50 -1.02 4.94
N MET A 27 -9.68 -0.21 4.26
CA MET A 27 -8.87 0.82 4.93
C MET A 27 -9.74 1.92 5.54
N ASP A 28 -10.89 2.24 4.92
CA ASP A 28 -11.85 3.18 5.49
C ASP A 28 -12.58 2.52 6.68
N PRO A 29 -12.45 3.05 7.91
CA PRO A 29 -13.08 2.47 9.09
C PRO A 29 -14.63 2.45 9.04
N ASN A 30 -15.24 3.20 8.11
CA ASN A 30 -16.68 3.23 7.90
C ASN A 30 -17.18 2.12 6.96
N VAL A 31 -16.29 1.43 6.26
CA VAL A 31 -16.65 0.37 5.33
C VAL A 31 -16.97 -0.94 6.07
N SER A 32 -18.25 -1.31 6.03
CA SER A 32 -18.78 -2.53 6.66
C SER A 32 -18.64 -3.75 5.74
N ASN A 33 -18.71 -4.96 6.31
CA ASN A 33 -18.74 -6.19 5.51
C ASN A 33 -19.97 -6.29 4.61
N ASP A 34 -21.10 -5.73 5.04
CA ASP A 34 -22.32 -5.68 4.24
C ASP A 34 -22.10 -4.80 3.00
N TRP A 35 -21.45 -3.64 3.17
CA TRP A 35 -21.09 -2.78 2.06
C TRP A 35 -20.10 -3.48 1.11
N LEU A 36 -19.06 -4.12 1.66
CA LEU A 36 -18.07 -4.87 0.86
C LEU A 36 -18.73 -5.97 0.04
N LEU A 37 -19.65 -6.72 0.64
CA LEU A 37 -20.39 -7.79 -0.05
C LEU A 37 -21.22 -7.25 -1.21
N LYS A 38 -21.96 -6.14 -1.00
CA LYS A 38 -22.83 -5.53 -2.00
C LYS A 38 -22.06 -4.97 -3.21
N ASN A 39 -20.82 -4.56 -3.00
CA ASN A 39 -20.00 -3.89 -4.03
C ASN A 39 -18.87 -4.78 -4.58
N LEU A 40 -18.78 -6.04 -4.13
CA LEU A 40 -17.70 -6.93 -4.53
C LEU A 40 -17.72 -7.21 -6.04
N PRO A 41 -16.57 -7.11 -6.73
CA PRO A 41 -16.48 -7.49 -8.13
C PRO A 41 -16.63 -9.02 -8.31
N GLY A 42 -17.31 -9.47 -9.37
CA GLY A 42 -17.34 -10.89 -9.75
C GLY A 42 -18.61 -11.68 -9.37
N GLY A 43 -19.65 -11.03 -8.85
CA GLY A 43 -20.95 -11.65 -8.59
C GLY A 43 -21.07 -12.28 -7.20
N ASN A 44 -22.31 -12.39 -6.70
CA ASN A 44 -22.68 -12.66 -5.30
C ASN A 44 -22.44 -14.10 -4.80
N ALA A 45 -21.32 -14.72 -5.12
CA ALA A 45 -20.96 -16.04 -4.58
C ALA A 45 -20.33 -15.98 -3.17
N ARG A 46 -20.10 -14.77 -2.64
CA ARG A 46 -19.53 -14.57 -1.29
C ARG A 46 -20.63 -14.36 -0.25
N SER A 47 -20.24 -14.53 1.01
CA SER A 47 -21.05 -14.19 2.18
C SER A 47 -20.26 -13.30 3.13
N ILE A 48 -20.95 -12.62 4.04
CA ILE A 48 -20.31 -11.82 5.10
C ILE A 48 -19.31 -12.67 5.90
N ASN A 49 -19.68 -13.93 6.20
CA ASN A 49 -18.81 -14.87 6.92
C ASN A 49 -17.57 -15.23 6.10
N SER A 50 -17.70 -15.38 4.78
CA SER A 50 -16.56 -15.62 3.90
C SER A 50 -15.60 -14.42 3.87
N ILE A 51 -16.10 -13.18 3.83
CA ILE A 51 -15.27 -11.96 3.91
C ILE A 51 -14.52 -11.88 5.24
N SER A 52 -15.22 -12.07 6.37
CA SER A 52 -14.58 -12.09 7.69
C SER A 52 -13.52 -13.19 7.81
N GLY A 53 -13.85 -14.39 7.31
CA GLY A 53 -12.93 -15.53 7.28
C GLY A 53 -11.69 -15.24 6.44
N HIS A 54 -11.85 -14.59 5.28
CA HIS A 54 -10.74 -14.21 4.41
C HIS A 54 -9.80 -13.21 5.07
N PHE A 55 -10.33 -12.14 5.67
CA PHE A 55 -9.49 -11.19 6.42
C PHE A 55 -8.72 -11.88 7.56
N ASN A 56 -9.35 -12.82 8.28
CA ASN A 56 -8.67 -13.57 9.33
C ASN A 56 -7.58 -14.48 8.78
N ASP A 57 -7.83 -15.17 7.66
CA ASP A 57 -6.83 -15.99 6.98
C ASP A 57 -5.62 -15.16 6.52
N MET A 58 -5.86 -13.99 5.91
CA MET A 58 -4.79 -13.07 5.51
C MET A 58 -3.94 -12.63 6.72
N ARG A 59 -4.57 -12.28 7.85
CA ARG A 59 -3.86 -11.91 9.07
C ARG A 59 -3.02 -13.06 9.64
N LEU A 60 -3.58 -14.27 9.67
CA LEU A 60 -2.88 -15.46 10.16
C LEU A 60 -1.66 -15.79 9.30
N LYS A 61 -1.74 -15.52 8.00
CA LYS A 61 -0.64 -15.70 7.04
C LYS A 61 0.34 -14.53 6.99
N GLY A 62 0.16 -13.50 7.81
CA GLY A 62 1.01 -12.30 7.80
C GLY A 62 0.83 -11.42 6.55
N ARG A 63 -0.26 -11.62 5.80
CA ARG A 63 -0.58 -10.87 4.58
C ARG A 63 -1.37 -9.59 4.83
N LEU A 64 -1.87 -9.41 6.06
CA LEU A 64 -2.64 -8.23 6.44
C LEU A 64 -2.40 -7.92 7.92
N SER A 65 -2.23 -6.64 8.26
CA SER A 65 -2.16 -6.21 9.66
C SER A 65 -3.43 -6.59 10.44
N ARG A 66 -3.27 -6.87 11.73
CA ARG A 66 -4.38 -7.14 12.65
C ARG A 66 -5.23 -5.88 12.82
N ASN A 67 -4.60 -4.71 12.84
CA ASN A 67 -5.25 -3.41 13.00
C ASN A 67 -5.77 -2.81 11.69
N TRP A 68 -5.66 -3.50 10.55
CA TRP A 68 -6.02 -2.94 9.24
C TRP A 68 -7.39 -2.24 9.20
N ARG A 69 -8.37 -2.77 9.94
CA ARG A 69 -9.74 -2.26 10.02
C ARG A 69 -10.06 -1.58 11.37
N ALA A 70 -9.05 -1.18 12.11
CA ALA A 70 -9.23 -0.49 13.39
C ALA A 70 -9.88 0.88 13.15
N LYS A 71 -10.84 1.25 14.01
CA LYS A 71 -11.51 2.57 13.95
C LYS A 71 -10.62 3.71 14.44
N HIS A 72 -9.65 3.38 15.28
CA HIS A 72 -8.70 4.30 15.87
C HIS A 72 -7.32 3.64 15.78
N TRP A 73 -6.29 4.46 15.59
CA TRP A 73 -4.91 4.03 15.48
C TRP A 73 -3.99 5.03 16.16
N ASN A 74 -2.82 4.55 16.55
CA ASN A 74 -1.78 5.38 17.15
C ASN A 74 -0.61 5.50 16.18
N HIS A 75 0.18 6.57 16.30
CA HIS A 75 1.35 6.84 15.48
C HIS A 75 2.67 6.48 16.19
N ASP A 76 2.62 5.54 17.14
CA ASP A 76 3.73 5.23 18.06
C ASP A 76 4.97 4.68 17.35
N LYS A 77 4.81 4.11 16.16
CA LYS A 77 5.91 3.59 15.35
C LYS A 77 6.22 4.53 14.18
N PRO A 78 7.49 4.92 13.96
CA PRO A 78 7.85 5.74 12.81
C PRO A 78 7.57 4.99 11.50
N TRP A 79 7.14 5.71 10.47
CA TRP A 79 6.96 5.15 9.12
C TRP A 79 8.31 4.76 8.52
N THR A 80 8.39 3.57 7.93
CA THR A 80 9.59 3.18 7.19
C THR A 80 9.55 3.74 5.77
N ILE A 81 10.73 3.82 5.15
CA ILE A 81 10.83 4.31 3.77
C ILE A 81 10.12 3.37 2.79
N GLU A 82 10.11 2.07 3.08
CA GLU A 82 9.42 1.04 2.31
C GLU A 82 7.90 1.18 2.41
N GLU A 83 7.37 1.51 3.60
CA GLU A 83 5.94 1.79 3.79
C GLU A 83 5.53 3.04 3.00
N ASP A 84 6.30 4.12 3.09
CA ASP A 84 6.03 5.36 2.38
C ASP A 84 6.10 5.19 0.85
N ALA A 85 7.06 4.40 0.36
CA ALA A 85 7.18 4.10 -1.06
C ALA A 85 5.99 3.29 -1.57
N GLU A 86 5.56 2.26 -0.83
CA GLU A 86 4.37 1.48 -1.18
C GLU A 86 3.11 2.37 -1.25
N ILE A 87 2.95 3.29 -0.30
CA ILE A 87 1.82 4.23 -0.29
C ILE A 87 1.83 5.14 -1.52
N LEU A 88 2.99 5.66 -1.91
CA LEU A 88 3.12 6.53 -3.08
C LEU A 88 2.88 5.76 -4.38
N LEU A 89 3.44 4.56 -4.52
CA LEU A 89 3.23 3.67 -5.67
C LEU A 89 1.76 3.29 -5.82
N TRP A 90 1.11 2.94 -4.71
CA TRP A 90 -0.33 2.72 -4.67
C TRP A 90 -1.11 3.95 -5.14
N ASN A 91 -0.74 5.16 -4.70
CA ASN A 91 -1.43 6.37 -5.13
C ASN A 91 -1.26 6.66 -6.63
N VAL A 92 -0.02 6.67 -7.15
CA VAL A 92 0.26 7.02 -8.56
C VAL A 92 -0.29 5.99 -9.56
N SER A 93 -0.43 4.73 -9.14
CA SER A 93 -1.08 3.67 -9.93
C SER A 93 -2.61 3.76 -9.95
N GLY A 94 -3.20 4.83 -9.40
CA GLY A 94 -4.65 5.00 -9.33
C GLY A 94 -5.30 4.12 -8.27
N ARG A 95 -4.56 3.75 -7.23
CA ARG A 95 -5.01 2.96 -6.07
C ARG A 95 -5.47 1.54 -6.41
N ALA A 96 -4.90 0.96 -7.46
CA ALA A 96 -5.34 -0.33 -8.00
C ALA A 96 -4.87 -1.55 -7.18
N PHE A 97 -3.64 -1.52 -6.67
CA PHE A 97 -3.02 -2.60 -5.91
C PHE A 97 -2.13 -2.02 -4.81
N ILE A 98 -2.17 -2.63 -3.63
CA ILE A 98 -1.28 -2.30 -2.52
C ILE A 98 -0.75 -3.60 -1.91
N ASP A 99 0.55 -3.69 -1.70
CA ASP A 99 1.19 -4.77 -0.98
C ASP A 99 1.00 -4.59 0.53
N THR A 100 -0.05 -5.24 1.05
CA THR A 100 -0.41 -5.11 2.47
C THR A 100 0.60 -5.75 3.43
N GLU A 101 1.50 -6.61 2.95
CA GLU A 101 2.53 -7.26 3.77
C GLU A 101 3.54 -6.24 4.32
N LYS A 102 3.81 -5.16 3.59
CA LYS A 102 4.71 -4.06 4.00
C LYS A 102 4.33 -3.45 5.34
N PHE A 103 3.04 -3.46 5.67
CA PHE A 103 2.50 -2.81 6.85
C PHE A 103 2.31 -3.77 8.04
N CYS A 104 2.52 -5.08 7.85
CA CYS A 104 2.30 -6.10 8.87
C CYS A 104 3.30 -6.01 10.03
N ALA A 105 4.58 -5.74 9.75
CA ALA A 105 5.63 -5.66 10.76
C ALA A 105 5.34 -4.59 11.82
N ASN A 106 4.80 -3.46 11.38
CA ASN A 106 4.41 -2.36 12.26
C ASN A 106 2.96 -2.45 12.74
N ASP A 107 2.17 -3.41 12.23
CA ASP A 107 0.75 -3.60 12.54
C ASP A 107 -0.09 -2.33 12.27
N ARG A 108 0.13 -1.71 11.09
CA ARG A 108 -0.55 -0.46 10.70
C ARG A 108 -2.05 -0.66 10.49
N ALA A 109 -2.84 0.30 10.93
CA ALA A 109 -4.22 0.42 10.51
C ALA A 109 -4.31 0.99 9.09
N GLY A 110 -5.28 0.52 8.30
CA GLY A 110 -5.52 1.03 6.95
C GLY A 110 -5.92 2.50 6.95
N GLY A 111 -6.64 2.96 7.98
CA GLY A 111 -6.92 4.39 8.16
C GLY A 111 -5.66 5.23 8.35
N ALA A 112 -4.63 4.71 9.02
CA ALA A 112 -3.34 5.37 9.16
C ALA A 112 -2.59 5.45 7.82
N VAL A 113 -2.72 4.42 6.98
CA VAL A 113 -2.17 4.39 5.62
C VAL A 113 -2.82 5.48 4.75
N LEU A 114 -4.16 5.63 4.83
CA LEU A 114 -4.88 6.71 4.14
C LEU A 114 -4.46 8.11 4.61
N GLU A 115 -4.22 8.28 5.91
CA GLU A 115 -3.74 9.54 6.45
C GLU A 115 -2.31 9.85 5.99
N ARG A 116 -1.43 8.85 6.02
CA ARG A 116 -0.05 8.99 5.56
C ARG A 116 0.02 9.27 4.06
N GLU A 117 -0.84 8.66 3.27
CA GLU A 117 -0.99 8.96 1.83
C GLU A 117 -1.28 10.44 1.58
N LYS A 118 -2.26 11.00 2.28
CA LYS A 118 -2.58 12.44 2.19
C LYS A 118 -1.39 13.30 2.57
N TYR A 119 -0.68 12.96 3.64
CA TYR A 119 0.50 13.69 4.08
C TYR A 119 1.60 13.66 3.02
N LEU A 120 1.96 12.49 2.49
CA LEU A 120 3.01 12.37 1.47
C LEU A 120 2.65 13.16 0.21
N CYS A 121 1.39 13.07 -0.24
CA CYS A 121 0.91 13.72 -1.46
C CYS A 121 0.78 15.25 -1.37
N GLN A 122 1.01 15.87 -0.21
CA GLN A 122 1.12 17.33 -0.10
C GLN A 122 2.33 17.89 -0.86
N ASP A 123 3.42 17.12 -0.98
CA ASP A 123 4.55 17.48 -1.84
C ASP A 123 4.26 17.01 -3.26
N ARG A 124 3.84 17.96 -4.09
CA ARG A 124 3.55 17.73 -5.51
C ARG A 124 4.80 17.31 -6.28
N GLY A 125 5.97 17.85 -5.95
CA GLY A 125 7.22 17.51 -6.61
C GLY A 125 7.64 16.06 -6.36
N LEU A 126 7.40 15.56 -5.15
CA LEU A 126 7.56 14.15 -4.82
C LEU A 126 6.63 13.27 -5.67
N VAL A 127 5.33 13.58 -5.71
CA VAL A 127 4.35 12.80 -6.48
C VAL A 127 4.68 12.80 -7.98
N GLU A 128 5.07 13.95 -8.54
CA GLU A 128 5.50 14.06 -9.94
C GLU A 128 6.76 13.22 -10.22
N THR A 129 7.71 13.21 -9.27
CA THR A 129 8.93 12.40 -9.38
C THR A 129 8.61 10.91 -9.40
N VAL A 130 7.79 10.43 -8.46
CA VAL A 130 7.38 9.01 -8.41
C VAL A 130 6.60 8.62 -9.67
N THR A 131 5.68 9.49 -10.14
CA THR A 131 4.90 9.26 -11.37
C THR A 131 5.83 9.11 -12.59
N ARG A 132 6.85 9.96 -12.71
CA ARG A 132 7.83 9.88 -13.80
C ARG A 132 8.65 8.59 -13.75
N ILE A 133 9.03 8.14 -12.55
CA ILE A 133 9.78 6.89 -12.38
C ILE A 133 8.92 5.70 -12.81
N GLU A 134 7.65 5.64 -12.37
CA GLU A 134 6.71 4.59 -12.76
C GLU A 134 6.45 4.58 -14.27
N GLU A 135 6.25 5.74 -14.90
CA GLU A 135 6.06 5.81 -16.35
C GLU A 135 7.31 5.36 -17.11
N ARG A 136 8.51 5.73 -16.63
CA ARG A 136 9.78 5.25 -17.21
C ARG A 136 9.86 3.71 -17.15
N LEU A 137 9.56 3.11 -15.99
CA LEU A 137 9.53 1.65 -15.83
C LEU A 137 8.50 0.98 -16.74
N ARG A 138 7.30 1.57 -16.86
CA ARG A 138 6.25 1.08 -17.75
C ARG A 138 6.69 1.05 -19.20
N LEU A 139 7.39 2.09 -19.67
CA LEU A 139 7.91 2.14 -21.04
C LEU A 139 8.98 1.07 -21.30
N ILE A 140 9.90 0.85 -20.35
CA ILE A 140 10.93 -0.20 -20.46
C ILE A 140 10.29 -1.59 -20.50
N LEU A 141 9.27 -1.85 -19.68
CA LEU A 141 8.52 -3.12 -19.70
C LEU A 141 7.80 -3.32 -21.04
N LEU A 142 7.21 -2.26 -21.60
CA LEU A 142 6.55 -2.33 -22.89
C LEU A 142 7.55 -2.63 -24.02
N GLU A 143 8.73 -2.03 -23.99
CA GLU A 143 9.81 -2.34 -24.95
C GLU A 143 10.28 -3.79 -24.81
N HIS A 144 10.43 -4.29 -23.58
CA HIS A 144 10.75 -5.70 -23.33
C HIS A 144 9.69 -6.65 -23.92
N ASP A 145 8.40 -6.35 -23.71
CA ASP A 145 7.29 -7.19 -24.17
C ASP A 145 7.14 -7.21 -25.70
N MET A 146 7.66 -6.20 -26.39
CA MET A 146 7.70 -6.14 -27.86
C MET A 146 8.79 -7.02 -28.48
N ILE A 147 9.73 -7.54 -27.69
CA ILE A 147 10.80 -8.41 -28.21
C ILE A 147 10.21 -9.76 -28.62
N ASN A 148 10.40 -10.14 -29.87
CA ASN A 148 10.05 -11.47 -30.34
C ASN A 148 10.99 -12.52 -29.73
N ALA A 149 10.56 -13.10 -28.61
CA ALA A 149 11.27 -14.10 -27.83
C ALA A 149 11.74 -15.32 -28.64
N GLU A 150 11.02 -15.64 -29.72
CA GLU A 150 11.31 -16.80 -30.56
C GLU A 150 12.40 -16.52 -31.60
N ALA A 151 12.60 -15.25 -31.96
CA ALA A 151 13.59 -14.80 -32.92
C ALA A 151 14.94 -14.42 -32.29
N ASP A 152 14.95 -13.83 -31.08
CA ASP A 152 16.19 -13.34 -30.47
C ASP A 152 16.29 -13.57 -28.96
N ARG A 153 16.80 -14.75 -28.61
CA ARG A 153 17.04 -15.17 -27.21
C ARG A 153 18.11 -14.35 -26.49
N VAL A 154 19.01 -13.69 -27.22
CA VAL A 154 20.05 -12.85 -26.59
C VAL A 154 19.45 -11.50 -26.22
N MET A 155 18.66 -10.91 -27.13
CA MET A 155 17.98 -9.64 -26.90
C MET A 155 17.00 -9.72 -25.73
N ILE A 156 16.16 -10.77 -25.64
CA ILE A 156 15.22 -10.91 -24.51
C ILE A 156 15.94 -11.05 -23.17
N ARG A 157 17.07 -11.76 -23.13
CA ARG A 157 17.86 -11.89 -21.91
C ARG A 157 18.46 -10.56 -21.48
N GLN A 158 18.97 -9.77 -22.44
CA GLN A 158 19.54 -8.46 -22.18
C GLN A 158 18.48 -7.48 -21.68
N ALA A 159 17.31 -7.45 -22.32
CA ALA A 159 16.19 -6.62 -21.89
C ALA A 159 15.69 -7.01 -20.49
N ALA A 160 15.61 -8.30 -20.16
CA ALA A 160 15.26 -8.74 -18.81
C ALA A 160 16.31 -8.38 -17.73
N ILE A 161 17.57 -8.17 -18.11
CA ILE A 161 18.59 -7.63 -17.21
C ILE A 161 18.39 -6.12 -17.03
N GLU A 162 18.09 -5.41 -18.10
CA GLU A 162 17.82 -3.97 -18.08
C GLU A 162 16.58 -3.64 -17.25
N VAL A 163 15.45 -4.33 -17.46
CA VAL A 163 14.23 -4.21 -16.64
C VAL A 163 14.57 -4.32 -15.15
N ARG A 164 15.24 -5.40 -14.74
CA ARG A 164 15.59 -5.61 -13.32
C ARG A 164 16.52 -4.56 -12.76
N ARG A 165 17.44 -4.04 -13.58
CA ARG A 165 18.34 -2.95 -13.18
C ARG A 165 17.55 -1.67 -12.98
N GLU A 166 16.65 -1.35 -13.90
CA GLU A 166 15.85 -0.13 -13.84
C GLU A 166 14.81 -0.19 -12.73
N GLU A 167 14.18 -1.33 -12.46
CA GLU A 167 13.32 -1.54 -11.29
C GLU A 167 14.07 -1.22 -9.99
N LYS A 168 15.30 -1.71 -9.86
CA LYS A 168 16.15 -1.44 -8.70
C LYS A 168 16.54 0.05 -8.62
N ASN A 169 16.97 0.65 -9.72
CA ASN A 169 17.34 2.07 -9.74
C ASN A 169 16.13 2.95 -9.40
N GLY A 170 14.95 2.62 -9.95
CA GLY A 170 13.70 3.32 -9.71
C GLY A 170 13.31 3.33 -8.24
N ILE A 171 13.39 2.18 -7.55
CA ILE A 171 13.07 2.13 -6.12
C ILE A 171 14.08 2.92 -5.27
N ASP A 172 15.38 2.87 -5.61
CA ASP A 172 16.41 3.65 -4.91
C ASP A 172 16.22 5.16 -5.12
N GLU A 173 15.81 5.58 -6.32
CA GLU A 173 15.44 6.96 -6.63
C GLU A 173 14.20 7.40 -5.84
N ILE A 174 13.16 6.57 -5.76
CA ILE A 174 11.95 6.84 -4.95
C ILE A 174 12.33 7.02 -3.47
N TYR A 175 13.14 6.12 -2.91
CA TYR A 175 13.59 6.23 -1.52
C TYR A 175 14.38 7.51 -1.26
N THR A 176 15.19 7.95 -2.23
CA THR A 176 15.94 9.20 -2.13
C THR A 176 15.00 10.40 -2.15
N ALA A 177 14.07 10.44 -3.11
CA ALA A 177 13.09 11.52 -3.23
C ALA A 177 12.22 11.66 -1.98
N ILE A 178 11.77 10.54 -1.38
CA ILE A 178 11.00 10.57 -0.13
C ILE A 178 11.85 11.15 1.01
N ARG A 179 13.10 10.69 1.19
CA ARG A 179 13.98 11.20 2.25
C ARG A 179 14.23 12.70 2.10
N ASP A 180 14.45 13.17 0.89
CA ASP A 180 14.69 14.59 0.62
C ASP A 180 13.44 15.43 0.89
N SER A 181 12.26 14.95 0.46
CA SER A 181 10.97 15.59 0.76
C SER A 181 10.70 15.69 2.26
N LEU A 182 10.89 14.59 3.00
CA LEU A 182 10.66 14.58 4.45
C LEU A 182 11.63 15.51 5.19
N LYS A 183 12.92 15.49 4.84
CA LYS A 183 13.92 16.40 5.42
C LYS A 183 13.62 17.87 5.14
N ALA A 184 13.17 18.20 3.93
CA ALA A 184 12.83 19.57 3.58
C ALA A 184 11.70 20.12 4.47
N ARG A 185 10.69 19.29 4.78
CA ARG A 185 9.57 19.66 5.65
C ARG A 185 9.97 19.82 7.11
N GLU A 186 10.93 19.04 7.60
CA GLU A 186 11.48 19.20 8.96
C GLU A 186 12.18 20.56 9.16
N VAL A 187 12.73 21.16 8.09
CA VAL A 187 13.37 22.47 8.13
C VAL A 187 12.36 23.62 8.05
N GLU A 188 11.16 23.36 7.52
CA GLU A 188 10.10 24.37 7.33
C GLU A 188 9.18 24.56 8.54
N GLU A 189 9.17 23.65 9.53
CA GLU A 189 8.49 23.89 10.81
C GLU A 189 9.32 24.91 11.63
N PRO A 190 8.89 26.17 11.78
CA PRO A 190 9.59 27.10 12.64
C PRO A 190 9.41 26.61 14.07
N GLY A 191 10.52 26.54 14.80
CA GLY A 191 10.53 26.22 16.22
C GLY A 191 9.40 26.96 16.93
N HIS A 192 8.63 26.20 17.71
CA HIS A 192 7.75 26.78 18.71
C HIS A 192 8.66 27.60 19.64
N ASP A 193 8.76 28.91 19.37
CA ASP A 193 9.39 29.86 20.27
C ASP A 193 8.57 29.85 21.56
N ASP A 194 9.01 29.05 22.54
CA ASP A 194 8.61 29.15 23.94
C ASP A 194 9.15 30.47 24.51
N GLU A 195 8.63 31.61 24.06
CA GLU A 195 8.71 32.86 24.80
C GLU A 195 7.67 32.81 25.94
N ASN A 196 8.01 32.12 27.03
CA ASN A 196 7.49 32.45 28.34
C ASN A 196 8.40 32.01 29.49
N ASP A 197 9.68 32.38 29.41
CA ASP A 197 10.50 32.59 30.60
C ASP A 197 10.78 34.08 30.79
N LYS A 198 9.85 34.77 31.46
CA LYS A 198 10.17 35.96 32.25
C LYS A 198 9.52 35.89 33.62
N GLY A 199 10.30 35.34 34.56
CA GLY A 199 10.58 36.09 35.77
C GLY A 199 9.83 35.65 37.02
N LYS A 200 10.40 34.68 37.72
CA LYS A 200 10.33 34.66 39.20
C LYS A 200 10.91 35.98 39.73
N GLY A 201 10.07 36.79 40.35
CA GLY A 201 10.48 37.86 41.27
C GLY A 201 9.71 37.69 42.58
N ARG A 202 10.39 37.17 43.60
CA ARG A 202 9.89 37.04 44.98
C ARG A 202 10.58 38.11 45.83
N ALA A 203 9.79 38.96 46.50
CA ALA A 203 10.06 39.83 47.68
C ALA A 203 9.14 41.07 47.53
N CYS A 204 8.37 41.55 48.51
CA CYS A 204 8.36 41.41 49.97
C CYS A 204 6.93 41.21 50.50
#